data_AF-A0A517NV25-F1
#
_entry.id   AF-A0A517NV25-F1
#
_cell.length_a   1.000
_cell.length_b   1.000
_cell.length_c   1.000
_cell.angle_alpha   90.00
_cell.angle_beta   90.00
_cell.angle_gamma   90.00
#
_symmetry.space_group_name_H-M   'P 1'
#
loop_
_entity.id
_entity.type
_entity.pdbx_description
1 polymer ?
#
loop_
_entity_poly.entity_id
_entity_poly.type
_entity_poly.pdbx_seq_one_letter_code
_entity_poly.pdbx_strand_id
1 'polypeptide(L)'
;MTLENKAVISTAVVVDVDASETGNSSRMDSIARRLRDAVESAFSRDASVDPTECLAWDWLNDSDTNFGRCADCNRLVSNYEQPHQIRTLIDARIVDGTLLCDECAYSRREGASADA
;
A
#
# COMPACT_ATOMS: atom_id res chain seq x y z
N MET A 1 -22.59 3.01 -25.37
CA MET A 1 -21.30 3.25 -24.69
C MET A 1 -20.77 1.89 -24.28
N THR A 2 -19.65 1.46 -24.84
CA THR A 2 -18.93 0.28 -24.37
C THR A 2 -18.29 0.62 -23.02
N LEU A 3 -18.54 -0.21 -22.00
CA LEU A 3 -17.86 -0.10 -20.71
C LEU A 3 -16.37 -0.39 -20.94
N GLU A 4 -15.51 0.60 -20.72
CA GLU A 4 -14.06 0.39 -20.68
C GLU A 4 -13.70 -0.20 -19.32
N ASN A 5 -13.14 -1.41 -19.31
CA ASN A 5 -12.57 -2.00 -18.10
C ASN A 5 -11.27 -1.25 -17.77
N LYS A 6 -11.28 -0.40 -16.74
CA LYS A 6 -10.10 0.30 -16.23
C LYS A 6 -9.69 -0.27 -14.88
N ALA A 7 -8.40 -0.43 -14.66
CA ALA A 7 -7.83 -0.83 -13.39
C ALA A 7 -6.85 0.24 -12.90
N VAL A 8 -6.87 0.53 -11.61
CA VAL A 8 -5.87 1.37 -10.95
C VAL A 8 -4.86 0.46 -10.27
N ILE A 9 -3.58 0.65 -10.59
CA ILE A 9 -2.48 -0.06 -9.94
C ILE A 9 -1.74 0.96 -9.07
N SER A 10 -1.79 0.79 -7.76
CA SER A 10 -1.09 1.64 -6.79
C SER A 10 0.00 0.85 -6.06
N THR A 11 1.04 1.55 -5.61
CA THR A 11 2.07 1.00 -4.74
C THR A 11 2.36 1.97 -3.62
N ALA A 12 2.59 1.44 -2.42
CA ALA A 12 2.97 2.23 -1.25
C ALA A 12 4.36 1.80 -0.76
N VAL A 13 5.15 2.75 -0.29
CA VAL A 13 6.47 2.52 0.31
C VAL A 13 6.55 3.25 1.63
N VAL A 14 7.23 2.64 2.61
CA VAL A 14 7.61 3.31 3.86
C VAL A 14 9.05 3.78 3.70
N VAL A 15 9.30 5.04 4.06
CA VAL A 15 10.61 5.68 3.92
C VAL A 15 11.06 6.15 5.30
N ASP A 16 12.22 5.66 5.74
CA ASP A 16 12.87 6.22 6.91
C ASP A 16 13.37 7.64 6.61
N VAL A 17 13.02 8.55 7.51
CA VAL A 17 13.36 9.99 7.48
C VAL A 17 14.10 10.36 8.76
N ASP A 18 14.92 11.41 8.70
CA ASP A 18 15.66 11.83 9.88
C ASP A 18 14.72 12.41 10.93
N ALA A 19 14.91 12.07 12.21
CA ALA A 19 14.03 12.50 13.30
C ALA A 19 13.97 14.04 13.48
N SER A 20 14.94 14.77 12.92
CA SER A 20 14.96 16.24 12.91
C SER A 20 14.11 16.87 11.79
N GLU A 21 13.60 16.08 10.85
CA GLU A 21 12.78 16.59 9.75
C GLU A 21 11.35 16.88 10.23
N THR A 22 10.83 18.05 9.86
CA THR A 22 9.48 18.51 10.20
C THR A 22 8.72 18.83 8.91
N GLY A 23 8.23 17.79 8.23
CA GLY A 23 7.50 17.89 6.97
C GLY A 23 8.17 17.14 5.83
N ASN A 24 8.02 17.62 4.59
CA ASN A 24 8.59 16.93 3.42
C ASN A 24 10.12 16.87 3.50
N SER A 25 10.66 15.66 3.55
CA SER A 25 12.10 15.43 3.51
C SER A 25 12.63 15.45 2.07
N SER A 26 13.85 15.97 1.90
CA SER A 26 14.54 15.91 0.61
C SER A 26 14.76 14.46 0.14
N ARG A 27 14.85 13.53 1.09
CA ARG A 27 14.92 12.09 0.88
C ARG A 27 13.62 11.53 0.31
N MET A 28 12.46 11.88 0.87
CA MET A 28 11.15 11.49 0.34
C MET A 28 10.96 12.02 -1.08
N ASP A 29 11.26 13.29 -1.33
CA ASP A 29 11.16 13.89 -2.67
C ASP A 29 12.06 13.18 -3.69
N SER A 30 13.26 12.79 -3.28
CA SER A 30 14.19 12.02 -4.11
C SER A 30 13.64 10.63 -4.45
N ILE A 31 13.04 9.94 -3.48
CA ILE A 31 12.43 8.62 -3.68
C ILE A 31 11.18 8.73 -4.56
N ALA A 32 10.33 9.73 -4.31
CA ALA A 32 9.15 10.03 -5.13
C ALA A 32 9.51 10.17 -6.60
N ARG A 33 10.54 10.98 -6.88
CA ARG A 33 11.04 11.23 -8.23
C ARG A 33 11.54 9.94 -8.88
N ARG A 34 12.35 9.16 -8.16
CA ARG A 34 12.86 7.88 -8.68
C ARG A 34 11.75 6.88 -9.00
N LEU A 35 10.69 6.84 -8.19
CA LEU A 35 9.52 6.00 -8.46
C LEU A 35 8.77 6.46 -9.70
N ARG A 36 8.56 7.77 -9.86
CA ARG A 36 7.98 8.37 -11.07
C ARG A 36 8.79 8.00 -12.30
N ASP A 37 10.10 8.27 -12.29
CA ASP A 37 10.99 8.00 -13.42
C ASP A 37 10.98 6.50 -13.79
N ALA A 38 10.90 5.61 -12.80
CA ALA A 38 10.83 4.17 -13.02
C ALA A 38 9.52 3.74 -13.70
N VAL A 39 8.37 4.29 -13.28
CA VAL A 39 7.06 4.02 -13.89
C VAL A 39 7.03 4.54 -15.32
N GLU A 40 7.42 5.81 -15.53
CA GLU A 40 7.48 6.41 -16.87
C GLU A 40 8.40 5.60 -17.80
N SER A 41 9.56 5.19 -17.30
CA SER A 41 10.50 4.40 -18.08
C SER A 41 9.93 3.03 -18.46
N ALA A 42 9.31 2.33 -17.50
CA ALA A 42 8.76 0.98 -17.69
C ALA A 42 7.64 0.94 -18.74
N PHE A 43 6.84 2.00 -18.83
CA PHE A 43 5.68 2.07 -19.71
C PHE A 43 5.83 3.08 -20.86
N SER A 44 7.02 3.65 -21.06
CA SER A 44 7.32 4.64 -22.12
C SER A 44 6.96 4.22 -23.55
N ARG A 45 6.78 2.91 -23.80
CA ARG A 45 6.42 2.33 -25.10
C ARG A 45 5.03 1.69 -25.12
N ASP A 46 4.32 1.70 -24.00
CA ASP A 46 3.00 1.09 -23.88
C ASP A 46 1.91 2.17 -23.97
N ALA A 47 1.33 2.34 -25.16
CA ALA A 47 0.27 3.32 -25.41
C ALA A 47 -1.06 2.97 -24.71
N SER A 48 -1.18 1.80 -24.08
CA SER A 48 -2.36 1.43 -23.29
C SER A 48 -2.30 1.93 -21.85
N VAL A 49 -1.11 2.36 -21.40
CA VAL A 49 -0.91 2.95 -20.07
C VAL A 49 -1.04 4.46 -20.18
N ASP A 50 -2.07 5.01 -19.54
CA ASP A 50 -2.21 6.45 -19.34
C ASP A 50 -1.63 6.81 -17.95
N PRO A 51 -0.41 7.36 -17.87
CA PRO A 51 0.20 7.69 -16.59
C PRO A 51 -0.55 8.87 -15.96
N THR A 52 -1.44 8.56 -15.02
CA THR A 52 -2.09 9.56 -14.17
C THR A 52 -1.30 9.67 -12.86
N GLU A 53 -0.60 10.78 -12.66
CA GLU A 53 0.18 11.00 -11.45
C GLU A 53 -0.72 11.24 -10.22
N CYS A 54 -0.52 10.45 -9.17
CA CYS A 54 -1.05 10.74 -7.85
C CYS A 54 -0.01 10.35 -6.81
N LEU A 55 0.46 11.34 -6.04
CA LEU A 55 1.34 11.11 -4.89
C LEU A 55 0.56 11.55 -3.64
N ALA A 56 0.42 10.63 -2.70
CA ALA A 56 -0.14 10.88 -1.39
C ALA A 56 0.93 10.57 -0.34
N TRP A 57 1.04 11.43 0.67
CA TRP A 57 2.01 11.30 1.74
C TRP A 57 1.29 11.29 3.08
N ASP A 58 1.59 10.29 3.90
CA ASP A 58 1.18 10.22 5.29
C ASP A 58 2.44 10.24 6.14
N TRP A 59 2.56 11.21 7.05
CA TRP A 59 3.73 11.35 7.91
C TRP A 59 3.57 10.45 9.15
N LEU A 60 4.49 9.50 9.30
CA LEU A 60 4.40 8.41 10.28
C LEU A 60 5.27 8.71 11.51
N ASN A 61 4.85 9.67 12.34
CA ASN A 61 5.66 10.17 13.47
C ASN A 61 5.36 9.52 14.82
N ASP A 62 4.27 8.79 14.93
CA ASP A 62 3.83 8.25 16.22
C ASP A 62 4.36 6.83 16.42
N SER A 63 4.73 6.50 17.66
CA SER A 63 5.03 5.12 18.07
C SER A 63 3.88 4.15 17.77
N ASP A 64 2.68 4.71 17.60
CA ASP A 64 1.43 3.99 17.37
C ASP A 64 1.05 3.97 15.88
N THR A 65 2.02 4.22 14.99
CA THR A 65 1.78 4.17 13.56
C THR A 65 1.31 2.78 13.15
N ASN A 66 0.09 2.73 12.61
CA ASN A 66 -0.63 1.52 12.30
C ASN A 66 -0.32 1.01 10.88
N PHE A 67 0.90 0.52 10.67
CA PHE A 67 1.24 -0.31 9.52
C PHE A 67 1.94 -1.60 9.93
N GLY A 68 1.82 -2.61 9.09
CA GLY A 68 2.53 -3.87 9.22
C GLY A 68 2.59 -4.61 7.89
N ARG A 69 2.93 -5.90 7.95
CA ARG A 69 2.91 -6.77 6.79
C ARG A 69 1.87 -7.86 6.99
N CYS A 70 1.08 -8.12 5.95
CA CYS A 70 0.22 -9.30 5.93
C CYS A 70 1.09 -10.54 6.09
N ALA A 71 0.75 -11.43 7.03
CA ALA A 71 1.54 -12.62 7.31
C ALA A 71 1.68 -13.57 6.10
N ASP A 72 0.69 -13.58 5.20
CA ASP A 72 0.65 -14.51 4.07
C ASP A 72 1.27 -13.95 2.79
N CYS A 73 0.89 -12.73 2.40
CA CYS A 73 1.33 -12.14 1.13
C CYS A 73 2.44 -11.10 1.28
N ASN A 74 2.86 -10.80 2.51
CA ASN A 74 3.92 -9.85 2.85
C ASN A 74 3.70 -8.40 2.36
N ARG A 75 2.51 -8.11 1.79
CA ARG A 75 2.11 -6.76 1.36
C ARG A 75 1.98 -5.84 2.57
N LEU A 76 2.26 -4.57 2.35
CA LEU A 76 2.11 -3.52 3.35
C LEU A 76 0.63 -3.27 3.62
N VAL A 77 0.24 -3.31 4.90
CA VAL A 77 -1.16 -3.22 5.33
C VAL A 77 -1.34 -2.28 6.50
N SER A 78 -2.57 -1.80 6.72
CA SER A 78 -2.98 -1.08 7.92
C SER A 78 -4.17 -1.77 8.58
N ASN A 79 -4.17 -1.90 9.90
CA ASN A 79 -5.26 -2.54 10.64
C ASN A 79 -6.42 -1.56 10.82
N TYR A 80 -7.53 -1.75 10.10
CA TYR A 80 -8.70 -0.85 10.21
C TYR A 80 -9.43 -0.93 11.55
N GLU A 81 -9.11 -1.90 12.41
CA GLU A 81 -9.66 -2.02 13.77
C GLU A 81 -8.86 -1.23 14.81
N GLN A 82 -7.69 -0.70 14.43
CA GLN A 82 -6.85 0.14 15.29
C GLN A 82 -6.90 1.62 14.89
N PRO A 83 -6.65 2.54 15.82
CA PRO A 83 -6.48 3.96 15.51
C PRO A 83 -5.37 4.21 14.48
N HIS A 84 -5.33 5.43 13.93
CA HIS A 84 -4.27 5.86 12.99
C HIS A 84 -4.15 5.03 11.72
N GLN A 85 -5.26 4.47 11.21
CA GLN A 85 -5.29 3.74 9.95
C GLN A 85 -4.70 4.57 8.81
N ILE A 86 -3.78 3.97 8.05
CA ILE A 86 -3.16 4.60 6.87
C ILE A 86 -3.95 4.19 5.64
N ARG A 87 -4.78 5.11 5.14
CA ARG A 87 -5.75 4.85 4.06
C ARG A 87 -5.12 4.51 2.71
N THR A 88 -3.84 4.80 2.53
CA THR A 88 -3.09 4.48 1.32
C THR A 88 -2.57 3.04 1.31
N LEU A 89 -2.68 2.31 2.42
CA LEU A 89 -2.28 0.91 2.55
C LEU A 89 -3.47 -0.04 2.37
N ILE A 90 -3.16 -1.32 2.14
CA ILE A 90 -4.18 -2.36 2.04
C ILE A 90 -4.82 -2.59 3.40
N ASP A 91 -6.14 -2.69 3.42
CA ASP A 91 -6.93 -2.98 4.61
C ASP A 91 -6.63 -4.38 5.17
N ALA A 92 -6.41 -4.43 6.48
CA ALA A 92 -6.15 -5.63 7.23
C ALA A 92 -6.85 -5.63 8.59
N ARG A 93 -6.91 -6.81 9.20
CA ARG A 93 -7.37 -7.01 10.57
C ARG A 93 -6.58 -8.14 11.25
N ILE A 94 -6.76 -8.27 12.55
CA ILE A 94 -6.22 -9.42 13.29
C ILE A 94 -7.22 -10.58 13.21
N VAL A 95 -6.78 -11.71 12.67
CA VAL A 95 -7.54 -12.97 12.66
C VAL A 95 -6.70 -14.01 13.38
N ASP A 96 -7.23 -14.57 14.47
CA ASP A 96 -6.53 -15.57 15.30
C ASP A 96 -5.11 -15.15 15.71
N GLY A 97 -4.96 -13.88 16.13
CA GLY A 97 -3.67 -13.30 16.52
C GLY A 97 -2.72 -12.96 15.37
N THR A 98 -3.15 -13.14 14.11
CA THR A 98 -2.35 -12.88 12.91
C THR A 98 -2.88 -11.69 12.13
N LEU A 99 -1.99 -10.76 11.73
CA LEU A 99 -2.35 -9.65 10.85
C LEU A 99 -2.46 -10.13 9.40
N LEU A 100 -3.66 -10.01 8.83
CA LEU A 100 -3.96 -10.45 7.45
C LEU A 100 -4.71 -9.36 6.68
N CYS A 101 -4.34 -9.17 5.42
CA CYS A 101 -5.20 -8.41 4.49
C CYS A 101 -6.50 -9.17 4.23
N ASP A 102 -7.55 -8.45 3.84
CA ASP A 102 -8.88 -9.05 3.63
C ASP A 102 -8.88 -10.17 2.57
N GLU A 103 -8.06 -10.05 1.50
CA GLU A 103 -7.90 -11.10 0.48
C GLU A 103 -7.38 -12.42 1.08
N CYS A 104 -6.33 -12.36 1.91
CA CYS A 104 -5.75 -13.54 2.55
C CYS A 104 -6.65 -14.08 3.65
N ALA A 105 -7.30 -13.20 4.42
CA ALA A 105 -8.27 -13.59 5.44
C ALA A 105 -9.47 -14.33 4.82
N TYR A 106 -9.96 -13.86 3.67
CA TYR A 106 -11.02 -14.53 2.91
C TYR A 106 -10.54 -15.91 2.41
N SER A 107 -9.36 -15.97 1.79
CA SER A 107 -8.79 -17.22 1.27
C SER A 107 -8.61 -18.29 2.35
N ARG A 108 -8.18 -17.92 3.57
CA ARG A 108 -8.08 -18.85 4.71
C ARG A 108 -9.44 -19.41 5.14
N ARG A 109 -10.49 -18.59 5.14
CA ARG A 109 -11.86 -19.02 5.51
C ARG A 109 -12.45 -20.01 4.51
N GLU A 110 -12.28 -19.73 3.22
CA GLU A 110 -12.73 -20.62 2.14
C GLU A 110 -11.97 -21.96 2.19
N GLY A 111 -10.65 -21.93 2.39
CA GLY A 111 -9.85 -23.14 2.56
C GLY A 111 -10.29 -23.98 3.78
N ALA A 112 -10.52 -23.34 4.93
CA ALA A 112 -10.99 -24.04 6.13
C ALA A 112 -12.40 -24.62 6.00
N SER A 113 -13.24 -24.04 5.14
CA SER A 113 -14.61 -24.53 4.88
C SER A 113 -14.65 -25.66 3.85
N ALA A 114 -13.61 -25.80 3.01
CA ALA A 114 -13.49 -26.88 2.04
C ALA A 114 -13.00 -28.20 2.66
N ASP A 115 -12.31 -28.12 3.81
CA ASP A 115 -11.76 -29.26 4.56
C ASP A 115 -12.66 -29.74 5.73
N ALA A 116 -13.86 -29.17 5.89
CA ALA A 116 -14.84 -29.48 6.95
C ALA A 116 -16.06 -30.23 6.40
#